data_AF-A0A7X3VJV5-F1
#
_entry.id   AF-A0A7X3VJV5-F1
#
_cell.length_a   1.000
_cell.length_b   1.000
_cell.length_c   1.000
_cell.angle_alpha   90.00
_cell.angle_beta   90.00
_cell.angle_gamma   90.00
#
_symmetry.space_group_name_H-M   'P 1'
#
loop_
_entity.id
_entity.type
_entity.pdbx_description
1 polymer ?
#
loop_
_entity_poly.entity_id
_entity_poly.type
_entity_poly.pdbx_seq_one_letter_code
_entity_poly.pdbx_strand_id
1 'polypeptide(L)'
;MITIFSFRQPKELWMRAHRIGACGILLLFSTIFVRADKGETMAHTSYSVAAKTIEGFQVHYIQQDNKAIAEIVPALGNNCYAFRVADGDTWLNLIDAPPDLATLEERPTAYGNPILFPFPNRIRDGAWQFEGKTYQFDKSPESPTTIHGLLLNQPYQVESHTADEDGATLVCSLNSQDFPEVVRQYPFPFKIEITYTLKDAVLTMEISIKNTGDRNMPTGFGIH
;
A
#
# COMPACT_ATOMS: atom_id res chain seq x y z
N MET A 1 13.48 14.36 3.91
CA MET A 1 12.41 15.16 3.29
C MET A 1 12.99 15.85 2.06
N ILE A 2 12.69 15.33 0.87
CA ILE A 2 13.12 15.91 -0.42
C ILE A 2 11.86 15.98 -1.28
N THR A 3 11.44 17.19 -1.63
CA THR A 3 10.28 17.44 -2.48
C THR A 3 10.79 18.11 -3.75
N ILE A 4 10.44 17.57 -4.91
CA ILE A 4 10.81 18.13 -6.21
C ILE A 4 9.58 18.84 -6.80
N PHE A 5 9.76 20.08 -7.25
CA PHE A 5 8.68 20.95 -7.70
C PHE A 5 8.15 20.58 -9.08
N SER A 6 6.83 20.68 -9.27
CA SER A 6 6.18 20.66 -10.59
C SER A 6 5.90 22.09 -11.07
N PHE A 7 6.25 22.39 -12.32
CA PHE A 7 6.01 23.70 -12.95
C PHE A 7 4.67 23.74 -13.69
N ARG A 8 3.85 24.74 -13.39
CA ARG A 8 2.57 25.03 -14.07
C ARG A 8 2.75 26.23 -15.02
N GLN A 9 2.17 26.15 -16.22
CA GLN A 9 2.08 27.27 -17.19
C GLN A 9 0.62 27.36 -17.71
N PRO A 10 -0.07 28.51 -17.57
CA PRO A 10 -1.43 28.68 -18.07
C PRO A 10 -1.53 29.70 -19.22
N LYS A 11 -2.23 29.34 -20.32
CA LYS A 11 -2.67 30.25 -21.41
C LYS A 11 -3.90 29.65 -22.12
N GLU A 12 -4.89 30.40 -22.62
CA GLU A 12 -5.24 31.81 -22.40
C GLU A 12 -6.75 32.03 -22.66
N LEU A 13 -7.26 33.20 -22.26
CA LEU A 13 -8.67 33.60 -22.33
C LEU A 13 -8.98 34.37 -23.63
N TRP A 14 -10.10 34.11 -24.30
CA TRP A 14 -10.64 35.05 -25.30
C TRP A 14 -12.16 35.22 -25.20
N MET A 15 -12.60 36.40 -24.77
CA MET A 15 -13.98 36.87 -24.89
C MET A 15 -14.16 37.70 -26.16
N ARG A 16 -15.32 37.58 -26.81
CA ARG A 16 -15.88 38.64 -27.66
C ARG A 16 -17.35 38.84 -27.30
N ALA A 17 -17.72 40.09 -27.02
CA ALA A 17 -19.08 40.54 -26.77
C ALA A 17 -19.50 41.56 -27.83
N HIS A 18 -20.75 41.52 -28.29
CA HIS A 18 -21.43 42.60 -29.02
C HIS A 18 -22.85 42.79 -28.47
N ARG A 19 -23.36 44.04 -28.52
CA ARG A 19 -24.64 44.49 -27.93
C ARG A 19 -25.76 44.61 -28.99
N ILE A 20 -26.99 44.81 -28.47
CA ILE A 20 -28.26 45.24 -29.11
C ILE A 20 -29.06 44.07 -29.77
N GLY A 21 -30.39 43.93 -29.59
CA GLY A 21 -31.30 44.64 -28.66
C GLY A 21 -32.80 44.46 -28.99
N ALA A 22 -33.67 44.94 -28.07
CA ALA A 22 -35.14 45.13 -28.18
C ALA A 22 -36.07 43.93 -28.55
N CYS A 23 -36.83 43.50 -27.53
CA CYS A 23 -38.24 43.07 -27.53
C CYS A 23 -38.90 42.50 -28.81
N GLY A 24 -39.27 41.21 -28.75
CA GLY A 24 -40.24 40.57 -29.65
C GLY A 24 -40.46 39.10 -29.27
N ILE A 25 -41.66 38.73 -28.80
CA ILE A 25 -42.00 37.34 -28.46
C ILE A 25 -42.44 36.61 -29.74
N LEU A 26 -41.67 35.61 -30.14
CA LEU A 26 -41.98 34.70 -31.25
C LEU A 26 -41.85 33.25 -30.75
N LEU A 27 -42.98 32.57 -30.53
CA LEU A 27 -43.00 31.17 -30.14
C LEU A 27 -42.86 30.27 -31.37
N LEU A 28 -41.62 29.93 -31.71
CA LEU A 28 -41.28 28.86 -32.64
C LEU A 28 -40.87 27.61 -31.85
N PHE A 29 -41.67 26.54 -31.93
CA PHE A 29 -41.24 25.21 -31.49
C PHE A 29 -40.24 24.63 -32.50
N SER A 30 -38.99 25.08 -32.40
CA SER A 30 -37.85 24.40 -33.01
C SER A 30 -37.43 23.24 -32.11
N THR A 31 -37.70 22.01 -32.52
CA THR A 31 -37.06 20.83 -31.92
C THR A 31 -35.61 20.80 -32.34
N ILE A 32 -34.77 21.56 -31.63
CA ILE A 32 -33.32 21.49 -31.80
C ILE A 32 -32.86 20.15 -31.23
N PHE A 33 -32.63 19.18 -32.11
CA PHE A 33 -31.70 18.10 -31.79
C PHE A 33 -30.31 18.72 -31.67
N VAL A 34 -29.97 19.16 -30.46
CA VAL A 34 -28.56 19.24 -30.08
C VAL A 34 -28.09 17.81 -30.09
N ARG A 35 -27.47 17.41 -31.20
CA ARG A 35 -26.51 16.31 -31.18
C ARG A 35 -25.44 16.81 -30.22
N ALA A 36 -25.56 16.40 -28.95
CA ALA A 36 -24.46 16.56 -28.02
C ALA A 36 -23.25 15.98 -28.74
N ASP A 37 -22.22 16.80 -28.92
CA ASP A 37 -20.93 16.26 -29.26
C ASP A 37 -20.67 15.14 -28.25
N LYS A 38 -20.07 14.05 -28.73
CA LYS A 38 -19.38 13.13 -27.83
C LYS A 38 -18.14 13.86 -27.33
N GLY A 39 -18.34 14.88 -26.49
CA GLY A 39 -17.41 15.17 -25.43
C GLY A 39 -17.31 13.86 -24.68
N GLU A 40 -16.15 13.22 -24.81
CA GLU A 40 -15.79 12.14 -23.92
C GLU A 40 -15.97 12.70 -22.51
N THR A 41 -16.99 12.21 -21.80
CA THR A 41 -17.00 12.30 -20.36
C THR A 41 -15.70 11.65 -19.93
N MET A 42 -14.70 12.49 -19.62
CA MET A 42 -13.46 12.08 -18.97
C MET A 42 -13.90 11.13 -17.86
N ALA A 43 -13.59 9.84 -18.01
CA ALA A 43 -14.02 8.85 -17.05
C ALA A 43 -13.44 9.28 -15.72
N HIS A 44 -14.30 9.65 -14.77
CA HIS A 44 -13.84 10.04 -13.45
C HIS A 44 -13.12 8.85 -12.86
N THR A 45 -11.82 8.98 -12.66
CA THR A 45 -10.99 7.98 -12.01
C THR A 45 -11.65 7.57 -10.71
N SER A 46 -11.93 6.27 -10.57
CA SER A 46 -12.60 5.70 -9.41
C SER A 46 -11.65 4.79 -8.65
N TYR A 47 -11.50 5.09 -7.37
CA TYR A 47 -10.70 4.32 -6.44
C TYR A 47 -11.61 3.48 -5.56
N SER A 48 -11.13 2.32 -5.10
CA SER A 48 -11.87 1.47 -4.16
C SER A 48 -10.93 0.65 -3.28
N VAL A 49 -11.41 0.34 -2.07
CA VAL A 49 -10.85 -0.72 -1.22
C VAL A 49 -11.95 -1.72 -0.91
N ALA A 50 -11.70 -2.99 -1.20
CA ALA A 50 -12.61 -4.09 -0.93
C ALA A 50 -11.88 -5.25 -0.22
N ALA A 51 -12.58 -6.01 0.61
CA ALA A 51 -12.04 -7.20 1.26
C ALA A 51 -12.77 -8.46 0.77
N LYS A 52 -12.05 -9.57 0.61
CA LYS A 52 -12.61 -10.90 0.33
C LYS A 52 -11.92 -11.95 1.19
N THR A 53 -12.61 -13.06 1.45
CA THR A 53 -12.00 -14.22 2.11
C THR A 53 -11.50 -15.19 1.03
N ILE A 54 -10.19 -15.44 1.01
CA ILE A 54 -9.51 -16.35 0.09
C ILE A 54 -8.73 -17.34 0.95
N GLU A 55 -8.96 -18.65 0.79
CA GLU A 55 -8.26 -19.70 1.56
C GLU A 55 -8.33 -19.54 3.10
N GLY A 56 -9.34 -18.82 3.60
CA GLY A 56 -9.52 -18.50 5.03
C GLY A 56 -8.89 -17.17 5.46
N PHE A 57 -8.02 -16.57 4.65
CA PHE A 57 -7.41 -15.27 4.89
C PHE A 57 -8.28 -14.12 4.35
N GLN A 58 -8.24 -12.96 5.02
CA GLN A 58 -8.83 -11.74 4.47
C GLN A 58 -7.80 -11.03 3.57
N VAL A 59 -8.10 -11.00 2.27
CA VAL A 59 -7.35 -10.24 1.27
C VAL A 59 -8.04 -8.91 1.02
N HIS A 60 -7.26 -7.83 1.07
CA HIS A 60 -7.67 -6.48 0.74
C HIS A 60 -7.19 -6.12 -0.67
N TYR A 61 -8.13 -5.67 -1.49
CA TYR A 61 -7.93 -5.21 -2.86
C TYR A 61 -7.99 -3.68 -2.86
N ILE A 62 -6.88 -3.04 -3.21
CA ILE A 62 -6.80 -1.59 -3.45
C ILE A 62 -6.77 -1.39 -4.96
N GLN A 63 -7.76 -0.71 -5.53
CA GLN A 63 -7.98 -0.70 -6.98
C GLN A 63 -8.27 0.71 -7.51
N GLN A 64 -7.73 1.01 -8.69
CA GLN A 64 -8.05 2.18 -9.52
C GLN A 64 -8.65 1.69 -10.84
N ASP A 65 -9.97 1.83 -10.99
CA ASP A 65 -10.74 1.44 -12.17
C ASP A 65 -10.30 0.08 -12.75
N ASN A 66 -10.04 0.02 -14.07
CA ASN A 66 -9.35 -1.07 -14.76
C ASN A 66 -7.87 -0.73 -15.03
N LYS A 67 -7.27 0.19 -14.26
CA LYS A 67 -5.90 0.70 -14.49
C LYS A 67 -4.86 0.05 -13.58
N ALA A 68 -5.18 -0.18 -12.31
CA ALA A 68 -4.23 -0.76 -11.36
C ALA A 68 -4.94 -1.48 -10.21
N ILE A 69 -4.34 -2.55 -9.71
CA ILE A 69 -4.84 -3.31 -8.55
C ILE A 69 -3.69 -3.88 -7.72
N ALA A 70 -3.76 -3.70 -6.40
CA ALA A 70 -2.88 -4.29 -5.42
C ALA A 70 -3.66 -5.23 -4.49
N GLU A 71 -3.09 -6.38 -4.15
CA GLU A 71 -3.67 -7.39 -3.26
C GLU A 71 -2.77 -7.53 -2.01
N ILE A 72 -3.35 -7.28 -0.83
CA ILE A 72 -2.64 -7.27 0.46
C ILE A 72 -3.31 -8.27 1.41
N VAL A 73 -2.52 -9.07 2.12
CA VAL A 73 -2.98 -10.01 3.14
C VAL A 73 -2.43 -9.59 4.53
N PRO A 74 -3.19 -8.84 5.34
CA PRO A 74 -2.76 -8.40 6.68
C PRO A 74 -2.31 -9.55 7.58
N ALA A 75 -2.96 -10.71 7.47
CA ALA A 75 -2.69 -11.90 8.28
C ALA A 75 -1.30 -12.54 8.04
N LEU A 76 -0.73 -12.41 6.84
CA LEU A 76 0.57 -12.99 6.47
C LEU A 76 1.61 -11.88 6.34
N GLY A 77 1.99 -11.30 7.49
CA GLY A 77 3.02 -10.25 7.56
C GLY A 77 2.64 -8.91 6.91
N ASN A 78 1.36 -8.68 6.62
CA ASN A 78 0.87 -7.55 5.81
C ASN A 78 1.49 -7.45 4.40
N ASN A 79 1.77 -8.62 3.81
CA ASN A 79 2.37 -8.74 2.49
C ASN A 79 1.37 -8.30 1.38
N CYS A 80 1.78 -7.32 0.58
CA CYS A 80 1.22 -7.03 -0.74
C CYS A 80 1.76 -8.05 -1.75
N TYR A 81 1.10 -9.20 -1.83
CA TYR A 81 1.57 -10.35 -2.62
C TYR A 81 1.37 -10.19 -4.12
N ALA A 82 0.55 -9.23 -4.57
CA ALA A 82 0.39 -8.94 -5.99
C ALA A 82 0.16 -7.45 -6.23
N PHE A 83 0.76 -6.92 -7.30
CA PHE A 83 0.48 -5.58 -7.81
C PHE A 83 0.54 -5.61 -9.34
N ARG A 84 -0.54 -5.20 -9.99
CA ARG A 84 -0.71 -5.24 -11.44
C ARG A 84 -1.17 -3.90 -11.97
N VAL A 85 -0.65 -3.51 -13.12
CA VAL A 85 -1.00 -2.26 -13.82
C VAL A 85 -1.32 -2.58 -15.28
N ALA A 86 -2.37 -1.95 -15.82
CA ALA A 86 -2.76 -2.11 -17.21
C ALA A 86 -1.83 -1.34 -18.16
N ASP A 87 -1.42 -2.00 -19.25
CA ASP A 87 -0.70 -1.42 -20.38
C ASP A 87 -1.46 -1.78 -21.67
N GLY A 88 -2.25 -0.83 -22.17
CA GLY A 88 -3.24 -1.07 -23.23
C GLY A 88 -4.27 -2.12 -22.81
N ASP A 89 -4.44 -3.15 -23.65
CA ASP A 89 -5.32 -4.30 -23.39
C ASP A 89 -4.65 -5.40 -22.53
N THR A 90 -3.43 -5.18 -22.05
CA THR A 90 -2.64 -6.16 -21.27
C THR A 90 -2.44 -5.72 -19.82
N TRP A 91 -2.03 -6.66 -18.96
CA TRP A 91 -1.67 -6.37 -17.56
C TRP A 91 -0.23 -6.75 -17.29
N LEU A 92 0.53 -5.82 -16.73
CA LEU A 92 1.89 -6.03 -16.25
C LEU A 92 1.84 -6.44 -14.77
N ASN A 93 2.40 -7.60 -14.45
CA ASN A 93 2.68 -8.00 -13.06
C ASN A 93 3.94 -7.26 -12.60
N LEU A 94 3.79 -6.32 -11.66
CA LEU A 94 4.91 -5.57 -11.07
C LEU A 94 5.37 -6.19 -9.74
N ILE A 95 4.45 -6.85 -9.04
CA ILE A 95 4.74 -7.80 -7.97
C ILE A 95 4.03 -9.10 -8.34
N ASP A 96 4.80 -10.18 -8.45
CA ASP A 96 4.29 -11.47 -8.93
C ASP A 96 3.72 -12.32 -7.79
N ALA A 97 2.56 -12.92 -8.06
CA ALA A 97 1.77 -13.61 -7.06
C ALA A 97 2.29 -15.04 -6.82
N PRO A 98 2.16 -15.58 -5.59
CA PRO A 98 2.27 -17.01 -5.36
C PRO A 98 1.14 -17.76 -6.08
N PRO A 99 1.25 -19.08 -6.31
CA PRO A 99 0.18 -19.89 -6.89
C PRO A 99 -1.11 -19.89 -6.05
N ASP A 100 -0.96 -19.83 -4.73
CA ASP A 100 -1.98 -19.85 -3.69
C ASP A 100 -1.45 -19.17 -2.40
N LEU A 101 -2.32 -18.90 -1.42
CA LEU A 101 -1.91 -18.24 -0.16
C LEU A 101 -1.23 -19.21 0.81
N ALA A 102 -1.52 -20.51 0.72
CA ALA A 102 -0.78 -21.55 1.44
C ALA A 102 0.73 -21.53 1.11
N THR A 103 1.09 -21.36 -0.16
CA THR A 103 2.48 -21.20 -0.62
C THR A 103 3.11 -19.92 -0.04
N LEU A 104 2.34 -18.85 0.14
CA LEU A 104 2.81 -17.61 0.74
C LEU A 104 3.13 -17.78 2.24
N GLU A 105 2.24 -18.46 2.97
CA GLU A 105 2.41 -18.76 4.40
C GLU A 105 3.62 -19.68 4.65
N GLU A 106 3.84 -20.69 3.80
CA GLU A 106 5.03 -21.55 3.89
C GLU A 106 6.33 -20.81 3.50
N ARG A 107 6.25 -19.92 2.50
CA ARG A 107 7.43 -19.28 1.86
C ARG A 107 7.29 -17.74 1.83
N PRO A 108 7.20 -17.08 2.99
CA PRO A 108 6.86 -15.66 3.11
C PRO A 108 7.90 -14.71 2.52
N THR A 109 9.11 -15.18 2.20
CA THR A 109 10.18 -14.39 1.55
C THR A 109 10.31 -14.62 0.04
N ALA A 110 9.51 -15.51 -0.55
CA ALA A 110 9.63 -15.88 -1.97
C ALA A 110 8.72 -15.07 -2.91
N TYR A 111 7.76 -14.33 -2.38
CA TYR A 111 6.71 -13.63 -3.12
C TYR A 111 6.31 -12.32 -2.44
N GLY A 112 5.77 -11.37 -3.21
CA GLY A 112 5.23 -10.14 -2.66
C GLY A 112 6.27 -9.08 -2.30
N ASN A 113 6.05 -8.35 -1.20
CA ASN A 113 6.96 -7.34 -0.63
C ASN A 113 7.24 -7.56 0.89
N PRO A 114 7.86 -8.68 1.28
CA PRO A 114 7.94 -9.12 2.68
C PRO A 114 8.68 -8.14 3.60
N ILE A 115 8.09 -7.81 4.76
CA ILE A 115 8.66 -6.87 5.73
C ILE A 115 9.71 -7.54 6.63
N LEU A 116 10.92 -6.97 6.62
CA LEU A 116 12.10 -7.50 7.31
C LEU A 116 12.46 -6.65 8.53
N PHE A 117 11.83 -6.94 9.68
CA PHE A 117 11.99 -6.20 10.93
C PHE A 117 12.04 -7.16 12.13
N PRO A 118 12.90 -6.97 13.16
CA PRO A 118 13.75 -5.79 13.44
C PRO A 118 15.14 -5.82 12.80
N PHE A 119 15.39 -6.73 11.84
CA PHE A 119 16.61 -6.74 11.04
C PHE A 119 16.37 -7.37 9.66
N PRO A 120 16.95 -6.83 8.58
CA PRO A 120 17.02 -7.51 7.30
C PRO A 120 18.20 -8.50 7.26
N ASN A 121 18.08 -9.55 6.44
CA ASN A 121 19.13 -10.53 6.20
C ASN A 121 19.61 -11.20 7.52
N ARG A 122 20.90 -11.57 7.61
CA ARG A 122 21.41 -12.54 8.60
C ARG A 122 22.03 -11.89 9.84
N ILE A 123 21.73 -12.48 11.01
CA ILE A 123 22.51 -12.27 12.26
C ILE A 123 23.15 -13.61 12.64
N ARG A 124 24.48 -13.60 12.80
CA ARG A 124 25.29 -14.77 13.17
C ARG A 124 24.88 -15.29 14.54
N ASP A 125 24.69 -16.60 14.65
CA ASP A 125 24.30 -17.32 15.87
C ASP A 125 22.99 -16.83 16.54
N GLY A 126 22.25 -15.91 15.91
CA GLY A 126 21.12 -15.19 16.53
C GLY A 126 21.53 -14.24 17.66
N ALA A 127 22.81 -14.19 18.03
CA ALA A 127 23.32 -13.46 19.17
C ALA A 127 23.76 -12.05 18.75
N TRP A 128 23.36 -11.04 19.52
CA TRP A 128 23.72 -9.65 19.26
C TRP A 128 23.84 -8.85 20.56
N GLN A 129 24.52 -7.71 20.49
CA GLN A 129 24.75 -6.84 21.65
C GLN A 129 24.32 -5.41 21.36
N PHE A 130 23.68 -4.79 22.35
CA PHE A 130 23.29 -3.39 22.32
C PHE A 130 23.30 -2.81 23.74
N GLU A 131 23.87 -1.62 23.91
CA GLU A 131 23.98 -0.91 25.21
C GLU A 131 24.53 -1.80 26.35
N GLY A 132 25.53 -2.64 26.04
CA GLY A 132 26.17 -3.54 27.02
C GLY A 132 25.32 -4.75 27.42
N LYS A 133 24.18 -5.01 26.78
CA LYS A 133 23.35 -6.19 26.99
C LYS A 133 23.41 -7.12 25.78
N THR A 134 23.46 -8.43 26.04
CA THR A 134 23.35 -9.47 25.03
C THR A 134 21.90 -9.89 24.86
N TYR A 135 21.50 -10.09 23.62
CA TYR A 135 20.17 -10.50 23.20
C TYR A 135 20.29 -11.70 22.24
N GLN A 136 19.20 -12.48 22.14
CA GLN A 136 19.18 -13.72 21.37
C GLN A 136 17.88 -13.81 20.56
N PHE A 137 18.02 -13.84 19.25
CA PHE A 137 17.00 -14.34 18.34
C PHE A 137 17.08 -15.85 18.23
N ASP A 138 15.94 -16.50 18.01
CA ASP A 138 15.88 -17.91 17.70
C ASP A 138 16.50 -18.18 16.32
N LYS A 139 17.03 -19.38 16.15
CA LYS A 139 17.54 -19.89 14.88
C LYS A 139 17.26 -21.38 14.78
N SER A 140 17.11 -21.91 13.56
CA SER A 140 17.15 -23.35 13.35
C SER A 140 18.49 -23.92 13.87
N PRO A 141 18.51 -25.09 14.55
CA PRO A 141 19.74 -25.65 15.14
C PRO A 141 20.91 -25.72 14.16
N GLU A 142 20.65 -26.25 12.96
CA GLU A 142 21.62 -26.44 11.87
C GLU A 142 22.05 -25.15 11.16
N SER A 143 21.38 -24.01 11.40
CA SER A 143 21.71 -22.74 10.73
C SER A 143 22.77 -21.96 11.52
N PRO A 144 23.84 -21.43 10.88
CA PRO A 144 24.80 -20.54 11.53
C PRO A 144 24.25 -19.11 11.74
N THR A 145 23.03 -18.82 11.26
CA THR A 145 22.42 -17.48 11.32
C THR A 145 20.91 -17.57 11.56
N THR A 146 20.34 -16.63 12.31
CA THR A 146 18.93 -16.27 12.14
C THR A 146 18.80 -15.33 10.93
N ILE A 147 17.61 -15.15 10.36
CA ILE A 147 17.44 -14.37 9.14
C ILE A 147 16.08 -13.64 9.07
N HIS A 148 16.07 -12.43 8.51
CA HIS A 148 14.88 -11.68 8.07
C HIS A 148 13.88 -11.22 9.16
N GLY A 149 14.29 -11.18 10.43
CA GLY A 149 13.50 -10.58 11.49
C GLY A 149 12.43 -11.51 12.07
N LEU A 150 11.36 -10.91 12.58
CA LEU A 150 10.32 -11.58 13.38
C LEU A 150 8.88 -11.33 12.88
N LEU A 151 8.68 -10.45 11.89
CA LEU A 151 7.35 -10.00 11.46
C LEU A 151 6.81 -10.66 10.18
N LEU A 152 7.60 -11.49 9.50
CA LEU A 152 7.22 -12.12 8.22
C LEU A 152 5.86 -12.83 8.23
N ASN A 153 5.53 -13.50 9.34
CA ASN A 153 4.31 -14.31 9.49
C ASN A 153 3.35 -13.73 10.53
N GLN A 154 3.59 -12.49 11.00
CA GLN A 154 2.78 -11.92 12.07
C GLN A 154 1.55 -11.22 11.49
N PRO A 155 0.35 -11.45 12.03
CA PRO A 155 -0.86 -10.80 11.56
C PRO A 155 -0.90 -9.32 11.97
N TYR A 156 -1.18 -8.45 11.01
CA TYR A 156 -1.46 -7.04 11.24
C TYR A 156 -2.96 -6.83 11.34
N GLN A 157 -3.37 -5.93 12.23
CA GLN A 157 -4.74 -5.43 12.32
C GLN A 157 -4.97 -4.37 11.25
N VAL A 158 -6.10 -4.43 10.53
CA VAL A 158 -6.55 -3.33 9.68
C VAL A 158 -7.15 -2.25 10.57
N GLU A 159 -6.57 -1.04 10.50
CA GLU A 159 -6.98 0.12 11.29
C GLU A 159 -8.05 0.93 10.55
N SER A 160 -7.85 1.15 9.25
CA SER A 160 -8.79 1.88 8.40
C SER A 160 -8.55 1.62 6.92
N HIS A 161 -9.54 1.94 6.10
CA HIS A 161 -9.39 2.09 4.65
C HIS A 161 -10.28 3.20 4.12
N THR A 162 -9.81 3.93 3.11
CA THR A 162 -10.55 5.00 2.44
C THR A 162 -10.40 4.91 0.93
N ALA A 163 -11.35 5.46 0.20
CA ALA A 163 -11.27 5.66 -1.24
C ALA A 163 -12.05 6.91 -1.63
N ASP A 164 -11.40 7.84 -2.32
CA ASP A 164 -11.93 9.12 -2.77
C ASP A 164 -11.22 9.55 -4.07
N GLU A 165 -11.36 10.82 -4.48
CA GLU A 165 -10.70 11.33 -5.70
C GLU A 165 -9.18 11.43 -5.60
N ASP A 166 -8.62 11.42 -4.39
CA ASP A 166 -7.19 11.51 -4.13
C ASP A 166 -6.49 10.15 -4.04
N GLY A 167 -7.23 9.03 -4.02
CA GLY A 167 -6.69 7.67 -4.11
C GLY A 167 -7.50 6.64 -3.33
N ALA A 168 -6.99 5.40 -3.27
CA ALA A 168 -7.44 4.39 -2.31
C ALA A 168 -6.32 4.06 -1.33
N THR A 169 -6.64 4.03 -0.04
CA THR A 169 -5.67 3.84 1.06
C THR A 169 -6.11 2.72 1.99
N LEU A 170 -5.17 1.89 2.43
CA LEU A 170 -5.32 0.86 3.46
C LEU A 170 -4.26 1.07 4.54
N VAL A 171 -4.68 1.21 5.79
CA VAL A 171 -3.79 1.34 6.95
C VAL A 171 -3.87 0.07 7.80
N CYS A 172 -2.74 -0.59 7.98
CA CYS A 172 -2.58 -1.76 8.83
C CYS A 172 -1.55 -1.49 9.92
N SER A 173 -1.68 -2.13 11.08
CA SER A 173 -0.70 -1.99 12.16
C SER A 173 -0.48 -3.27 12.95
N LEU A 174 0.66 -3.32 13.63
CA LEU A 174 1.01 -4.38 14.57
C LEU A 174 1.65 -3.75 15.81
N ASN A 175 1.19 -4.17 16.99
CA ASN A 175 1.80 -3.82 18.26
C ASN A 175 2.55 -5.04 18.80
N SER A 176 3.87 -4.90 18.95
CA SER A 176 4.78 -5.97 19.40
C SER A 176 4.38 -6.63 20.71
N GLN A 177 3.68 -5.92 21.61
CA GLN A 177 3.29 -6.44 22.93
C GLN A 177 2.23 -7.53 22.85
N ASP A 178 1.52 -7.65 21.73
CA ASP A 178 0.47 -8.65 21.53
C ASP A 178 1.06 -10.02 21.13
N PHE A 179 2.39 -10.10 20.91
CA PHE A 179 3.13 -11.25 20.37
C PHE A 179 4.27 -11.69 21.32
N PRO A 180 4.02 -12.57 22.29
CA PRO A 180 4.99 -12.92 23.35
C PRO A 180 6.33 -13.45 22.83
N GLU A 181 6.34 -14.17 21.71
CA GLU A 181 7.54 -14.69 21.04
C GLU A 181 8.37 -13.60 20.36
N VAL A 182 7.74 -12.50 19.90
CA VAL A 182 8.44 -11.30 19.44
C VAL A 182 9.07 -10.60 20.65
N VAL A 183 8.29 -10.36 21.72
CA VAL A 183 8.78 -9.69 22.94
C VAL A 183 9.94 -10.45 23.59
N ARG A 184 9.90 -11.79 23.63
CA ARG A 184 10.97 -12.62 24.21
C ARG A 184 12.32 -12.42 23.49
N GLN A 185 12.30 -12.35 22.17
CA GLN A 185 13.51 -12.26 21.35
C GLN A 185 13.98 -10.81 21.14
N TYR A 186 13.04 -9.87 21.10
CA TYR A 186 13.26 -8.45 20.92
C TYR A 186 12.49 -7.64 21.97
N PRO A 187 13.02 -7.52 23.21
CA PRO A 187 12.33 -6.91 24.35
C PRO A 187 12.41 -5.38 24.33
N PHE A 188 11.97 -4.79 23.22
CA PHE A 188 11.82 -3.35 23.00
C PHE A 188 10.41 -3.14 22.45
N PRO A 189 9.47 -2.59 23.24
CA PRO A 189 8.11 -2.36 22.77
C PRO A 189 8.09 -1.40 21.58
N PHE A 190 7.44 -1.80 20.49
CA PHE A 190 7.15 -0.98 19.33
C PHE A 190 5.71 -1.17 18.82
N LYS A 191 5.20 -0.14 18.12
CA LYS A 191 4.11 -0.25 17.15
C LYS A 191 4.68 0.00 15.76
N ILE A 192 4.39 -0.88 14.81
CA ILE A 192 4.61 -0.66 13.38
C ILE A 192 3.26 -0.38 12.72
N GLU A 193 3.24 0.57 11.80
CA GLU A 193 2.08 0.97 11.01
C GLU A 193 2.51 1.06 9.56
N ILE A 194 1.68 0.55 8.67
CA ILE A 194 1.94 0.41 7.24
C ILE A 194 0.74 0.93 6.48
N THR A 195 0.97 1.94 5.65
CA THR A 195 -0.05 2.58 4.82
C THR A 195 0.25 2.27 3.37
N TYR A 196 -0.67 1.55 2.72
CA TYR A 196 -0.66 1.33 1.29
C TYR A 196 -1.60 2.33 0.62
N THR A 197 -1.08 3.15 -0.30
CA THR A 197 -1.87 4.13 -1.06
C THR A 197 -1.68 3.89 -2.55
N LEU A 198 -2.78 3.67 -3.27
CA LEU A 198 -2.82 3.58 -4.73
C LEU A 198 -3.37 4.89 -5.31
N LYS A 199 -2.55 5.58 -6.12
CA LYS A 199 -2.94 6.76 -6.88
C LYS A 199 -2.24 6.76 -8.24
N ASP A 200 -2.95 7.10 -9.31
CA ASP A 200 -2.42 7.25 -10.66
C ASP A 200 -1.65 6.04 -11.23
N ALA A 201 -2.00 4.83 -10.78
CA ALA A 201 -1.32 3.54 -10.98
C ALA A 201 0.07 3.42 -10.31
N VAL A 202 0.34 4.24 -9.30
CA VAL A 202 1.48 4.14 -8.40
C VAL A 202 1.01 3.60 -7.05
N LEU A 203 1.52 2.45 -6.64
CA LEU A 203 1.36 1.94 -5.28
C LEU A 203 2.50 2.50 -4.40
N THR A 204 2.14 3.27 -3.40
CA THR A 204 3.05 3.75 -2.35
C THR A 204 2.86 2.91 -1.10
N MET A 205 3.96 2.51 -0.46
CA MET A 205 3.98 1.85 0.84
C MET A 205 4.76 2.73 1.82
N GLU A 206 4.06 3.35 2.75
CA GLU A 206 4.67 4.12 3.84
C GLU A 206 4.73 3.26 5.11
N ILE A 207 5.84 3.33 5.84
CA ILE A 207 6.09 2.48 7.01
C ILE A 207 6.57 3.37 8.16
N SER A 208 5.81 3.33 9.26
CA SER A 208 6.10 4.06 10.49
C SER A 208 6.41 3.05 11.59
N ILE A 209 7.56 3.19 12.24
CA ILE A 209 7.99 2.31 13.33
C ILE A 209 8.25 3.16 14.56
N LYS A 210 7.36 3.05 15.54
CA LYS A 210 7.40 3.81 16.79
C LYS A 210 7.88 2.94 17.92
N ASN A 211 9.02 3.28 18.51
CA ASN A 211 9.39 2.81 19.84
C ASN A 211 8.35 3.29 20.86
N THR A 212 7.70 2.37 21.56
CA THR A 212 6.69 2.63 22.60
C THR A 212 7.21 2.36 24.00
N GLY A 213 8.47 1.93 24.13
CA GLY A 213 9.17 1.75 25.41
C GLY A 213 9.87 3.01 25.94
N ASP A 214 10.60 2.81 27.04
CA ASP A 214 11.33 3.82 27.82
C ASP A 214 12.86 3.83 27.57
N ARG A 215 13.34 2.93 26.70
CA ARG A 215 14.75 2.72 26.36
C ARG A 215 15.00 2.93 24.87
N ASN A 216 16.26 3.18 24.50
CA ASN A 216 16.66 3.21 23.09
C ASN A 216 16.36 1.87 22.40
N MET A 217 15.92 1.93 21.14
CA MET A 217 15.49 0.77 20.36
C MET A 217 16.38 0.60 19.12
N PRO A 218 17.17 -0.48 19.02
CA PRO A 218 18.07 -0.73 17.90
C PRO A 218 17.30 -1.32 16.72
N THR A 219 17.24 -0.60 15.60
CA THR A 219 16.44 -0.99 14.43
C THR A 219 17.31 -1.27 13.20
N GLY A 220 17.02 -2.39 12.53
CA GLY A 220 17.25 -2.59 11.11
C GLY A 220 15.90 -2.80 10.41
N PHE A 221 15.79 -2.34 9.17
CA PHE A 221 14.60 -2.49 8.35
C PHE A 221 14.97 -2.88 6.92
N GLY A 222 14.14 -3.67 6.27
CA GLY A 222 14.19 -3.91 4.84
C GLY A 222 12.86 -4.46 4.30
N ILE A 223 12.79 -4.52 2.98
CA ILE A 223 11.74 -5.21 2.22
C ILE A 223 12.49 -6.22 1.32
N HIS A 224 11.95 -7.42 1.15
CA HIS A 224 12.48 -8.43 0.23
C HIS A 224 11.82 -8.32 -1.17
#